data_AF-A0A494B9G0-F1
#
_entry.id   AF-A0A494B9G0-F1
#
_cell.length_a   1.000
_cell.length_b   1.000
_cell.length_c   1.000
_cell.angle_alpha   90.00
_cell.angle_beta   90.00
_cell.angle_gamma   90.00
#
_symmetry.space_group_name_H-M   'P 1'
#
loop_
_entity.id
_entity.type
_entity.pdbx_description
1 polymer ?
#
loop_
_entity_poly.entity_id
_entity_poly.type
_entity_poly.pdbx_seq_one_letter_code
_entity_poly.pdbx_strand_id
1 'polypeptide(L)' 'MSSEVIRGTAEMVLELYVSDREGNDATGDGTKEKPFKTGLKALMTVGKEPFPTIYVDSQKENEIFVLSL' A
#
# COMPACT_ATOMS: atom_id res chain seq x y z
N MET A 1 -1.66 25.59 -18.53
CA MET A 1 -1.70 25.05 -17.16
C MET A 1 -1.32 23.57 -17.19
N SER A 2 -0.09 23.22 -17.62
CA SER A 2 0.20 21.83 -18.02
C SER A 2 1.59 21.30 -17.65
N SER A 3 2.36 22.01 -16.80
CA SER A 3 3.75 21.63 -16.54
C SER A 3 4.14 21.47 -15.06
N GLU A 4 3.22 21.64 -14.12
CA GLU A 4 3.54 21.52 -12.67
C GLU A 4 3.31 20.13 -12.07
N VAL A 5 2.79 19.16 -12.84
CA VAL A 5 2.44 17.82 -12.30
C VAL A 5 3.65 16.86 -12.23
N ILE A 6 4.79 17.16 -12.87
CA ILE A 6 5.87 16.16 -13.07
C ILE A 6 6.97 16.20 -11.99
N ARG A 7 6.97 17.17 -11.06
CA ARG A 7 8.08 17.34 -10.11
C ARG A 7 7.98 16.53 -8.79
N GLY A 8 6.90 15.76 -8.59
CA GLY A 8 6.63 15.04 -7.34
C GLY A 8 6.80 13.52 -7.38
N THR A 9 7.25 12.94 -8.50
CA THR A 9 7.18 11.48 -8.75
C THR A 9 8.30 10.64 -8.12
N ALA A 10 9.36 11.26 -7.59
CA ALA A 10 10.52 10.52 -7.06
C ALA A 10 10.32 9.92 -5.65
N GLU A 11 9.31 10.36 -4.91
CA GLU A 11 9.00 9.87 -3.54
C GLU A 11 7.50 9.55 -3.34
N MET A 12 6.81 9.14 -4.41
CA MET A 12 5.45 8.61 -4.29
C MET A 12 5.51 7.09 -4.19
N VAL A 13 5.18 6.55 -3.01
CA VAL A 13 4.74 5.16 -2.90
C VAL A 13 3.42 5.07 -3.66
N LEU A 14 3.37 4.28 -4.73
CA LEU A 14 2.19 4.15 -5.58
C LEU A 14 1.26 3.03 -5.13
N GLU A 15 1.81 2.01 -4.46
CA GLU A 15 1.09 0.81 -4.03
C GLU A 15 1.54 0.39 -2.63
N LEU A 16 0.60 -0.04 -1.80
CA LEU A 16 0.85 -0.68 -0.51
C LEU A 16 0.07 -1.98 -0.39
N TYR A 17 0.68 -2.96 0.26
CA TYR A 17 0.11 -4.28 0.48
C TYR A 17 -0.11 -4.46 1.99
N VAL A 18 -1.33 -4.89 2.32
CA VAL A 18 -1.75 -5.20 3.68
C VAL A 18 -2.27 -6.64 3.68
N SER A 19 -1.80 -7.44 4.62
CA SER A 19 -2.28 -8.82 4.79
C SER A 19 -2.51 -9.07 6.27
N ASP A 20 -3.76 -9.33 6.65
CA ASP A 20 -4.04 -9.74 8.02
C ASP A 20 -3.47 -11.14 8.29
N ARG A 21 -3.40 -11.98 7.25
CA ARG A 21 -2.89 -13.37 7.30
C ARG A 21 -1.37 -13.44 7.46
N GLU A 22 -0.63 -12.77 6.58
CA GLU A 22 0.84 -12.90 6.44
C GLU A 22 1.61 -11.62 6.80
N GLY A 23 0.91 -10.51 7.02
CA GLY A 23 1.53 -9.21 7.28
C GLY A 23 2.02 -9.01 8.70
N ASN A 24 2.94 -8.06 8.85
CA ASN A 24 3.57 -7.72 10.12
C ASN A 24 3.77 -6.20 10.26
N ASP A 25 3.16 -5.55 11.25
CA ASP A 25 3.30 -4.10 11.43
C ASP A 25 4.64 -3.67 12.05
N ALA A 26 5.39 -4.60 12.65
CA ALA A 26 6.71 -4.33 13.23
C ALA A 26 7.84 -4.42 12.20
N THR A 27 7.76 -5.36 11.26
CA THR A 27 8.83 -5.65 10.29
C THR A 27 8.41 -5.52 8.82
N GLY A 28 7.12 -5.38 8.54
CA GLY A 28 6.59 -5.13 7.20
C GLY A 28 6.96 -3.73 6.73
N ASP A 29 7.20 -3.60 5.42
CA ASP A 29 7.49 -2.32 4.76
C ASP A 29 6.38 -1.91 3.78
N GLY A 30 5.31 -2.72 3.68
CA GLY A 30 4.17 -2.46 2.81
C GLY A 30 4.38 -2.90 1.37
N THR A 31 5.49 -3.55 1.05
CA THR A 31 5.67 -4.25 -0.23
C THR A 31 4.87 -5.55 -0.24
N LYS A 32 4.67 -6.13 -1.44
CA LYS A 32 4.01 -7.42 -1.61
C LYS A 32 4.72 -8.57 -0.88
N GLU A 33 6.05 -8.49 -0.74
CA GLU A 33 6.86 -9.50 -0.04
C GLU A 33 6.79 -9.35 1.48
N LYS A 34 6.65 -8.13 1.97
CA LYS A 34 6.57 -7.81 3.40
C LYS A 34 5.40 -6.87 3.69
N PRO A 35 4.15 -7.36 3.53
CA PRO A 35 2.98 -6.52 3.71
C PRO A 35 2.85 -6.06 5.15
N PHE A 36 2.21 -4.92 5.35
CA PHE A 36 1.75 -4.52 6.68
C PHE A 36 0.64 -5.47 7.15
N LYS A 37 0.47 -5.61 8.46
CA LYS A 37 -0.64 -6.39 9.01
C LYS A 37 -1.94 -5.60 8.97
N THR A 38 -1.87 -4.30 9.26
CA THR A 38 -3.06 -3.45 9.37
C THR A 38 -3.05 -2.31 8.37
N GLY A 39 -4.25 -1.96 7.87
CA GLY A 39 -4.43 -0.78 7.02
C GLY A 39 -4.08 0.52 7.74
N LEU A 40 -4.27 0.58 9.06
CA LEU A 40 -3.90 1.73 9.88
C LEU A 40 -2.39 1.98 9.83
N LYS A 41 -1.56 0.92 9.93
CA LYS A 41 -0.10 1.05 9.80
C LYS A 41 0.31 1.54 8.40
N ALA A 42 -0.34 1.03 7.35
CA ALA A 42 -0.11 1.48 5.98
C ALA A 42 -0.40 2.98 5.83
N LEU A 43 -1.55 3.46 6.31
CA LEU A 43 -1.94 4.87 6.25
C LEU A 43 -1.01 5.80 7.04
N MET A 44 -0.56 5.36 8.23
CA MET A 44 0.41 6.11 9.04
C MET A 44 1.77 6.28 8.36
N THR A 45 2.14 5.36 7.46
CA THR A 45 3.41 5.41 6.73
C THR A 45 3.37 6.41 5.57
N VAL A 46 2.20 6.61 4.98
CA VAL A 46 1.98 7.52 3.84
C VAL A 46 1.97 8.97 4.29
N GLY A 47 1.15 9.29 5.31
CA GLY A 47 1.11 10.62 5.97
C GLY A 47 0.72 11.83 5.10
N LYS A 48 0.68 11.72 3.77
CA LYS A 48 0.34 12.79 2.82
C LYS A 48 -0.36 12.25 1.58
N GLU A 49 -1.23 13.06 1.00
CA GLU A 49 -1.85 12.76 -0.28
C GLU A 49 -0.89 13.00 -1.46
N PRO A 50 -1.10 12.33 -2.62
CA PRO A 50 -2.16 11.34 -2.88
C PRO A 50 -1.91 10.02 -2.13
N PHE A 51 -2.98 9.41 -1.62
CA PHE A 51 -2.86 8.09 -0.99
C PHE A 51 -2.49 7.04 -2.05
N PRO A 52 -1.61 6.08 -1.72
CA PRO A 52 -1.31 4.97 -2.59
C PRO A 52 -2.52 4.08 -2.76
N THR A 53 -2.51 3.34 -3.86
CA THR A 53 -3.38 2.20 -4.06
C THR A 53 -3.11 1.15 -2.97
N ILE A 54 -4.13 0.68 -2.26
CA ILE A 54 -3.98 -0.33 -1.21
C ILE A 54 -4.56 -1.67 -1.66
N TYR A 55 -3.73 -2.71 -1.60
CA TYR A 55 -4.11 -4.09 -1.85
C TYR A 55 -4.24 -4.85 -0.53
N VAL A 56 -5.26 -5.69 -0.42
CA VAL A 56 -5.56 -6.51 0.77
C VAL A 56 -5.70 -7.98 0.43
N ASP A 57 -5.67 -8.87 1.43
CA ASP A 57 -5.88 -10.31 1.23
C ASP A 57 -7.15 -10.58 0.42
N SER A 58 -7.03 -11.35 -0.66
CA SER A 58 -8.23 -11.81 -1.37
C SER A 58 -8.94 -12.90 -0.58
N GLN A 59 -10.26 -12.95 -0.79
CA GLN A 59 -11.14 -13.99 -0.24
C GLN A 59 -11.29 -15.18 -1.20
N LYS A 60 -10.71 -15.13 -2.40
CA LYS A 60 -10.77 -16.22 -3.39
C LYS A 60 -9.56 -17.13 -3.28
N GLU A 61 -9.76 -18.44 -3.44
CA GLU A 61 -8.72 -19.47 -3.25
C GLU A 61 -7.51 -19.34 -4.20
N ASN A 62 -7.65 -18.66 -5.34
CA ASN A 62 -6.59 -18.51 -6.35
C ASN A 62 -6.13 -17.04 -6.54
N GLU A 63 -6.44 -16.17 -5.59
CA GLU A 63 -6.03 -14.76 -5.62
C GLU A 63 -5.37 -14.43 -4.28
N ILE A 64 -4.20 -13.78 -4.32
CA ILE A 64 -3.46 -13.47 -3.08
C ILE A 64 -3.88 -12.11 -2.55
N PHE A 65 -3.90 -11.11 -3.44
CA PHE A 65 -4.24 -9.73 -3.10
C PHE A 65 -5.30 -9.18 -4.06
N VAL A 66 -6.22 -8.37 -3.54
CA VAL A 66 -7.25 -7.65 -4.29
C VAL A 66 -7.15 -6.15 -4.01
N LEU A 67 -7.42 -5.33 -5.02
CA LEU A 67 -7.51 -3.88 -4.90
C LEU A 67 -8.62 -3.50 -3.91
N SER A 68 -8.30 -2.68 -2.91
CA SER A 68 -9.28 -2.20 -1.93
C SER A 68 -9.56 -0.70 -2.02
N LEU A 69 -8.53 0.12 -2.22
CA LEU A 69 -8.60 1.58 -2.20
C LEU A 69 -7.67 2.17 -3.26
#